data_AF-A0A2G9THC6-F1
#
_entry.id   AF-A0A2G9THC6-F1
#
_cell.length_a   1.000
_cell.length_b   1.000
_cell.length_c   1.000
_cell.angle_alpha   90.00
_cell.angle_beta   90.00
_cell.angle_gamma   90.00
#
_symmetry.space_group_name_H-M   'P 1'
#
loop_
_entity.id
_entity.type
_entity.pdbx_description
1 polymer ?
#
loop_
_entity_poly.entity_id
_entity_poly.type
_entity_poly.pdbx_seq_one_letter_code
_entity_poly.pdbx_strand_id
1 'polypeptide(L)'
;MAVATFQKNSIFTNVGETADGEYFWEGMEDEIKDKNVEMINWLGEKWKIGDPGVCAHPNSRFAAPASQCPIIHPDWESPKGVPIDAIIFGGRRPAGVPLVFETRSWLH
;
A
#
# COMPACT_ATOMS: atom_id res chain seq x y z
N MET A 1 -1.45 8.94 -6.92
CA MET A 1 -0.65 7.71 -6.74
C MET A 1 -1.40 6.77 -5.80
N ALA A 2 -1.13 5.45 -5.83
CA ALA A 2 -1.79 4.34 -5.12
C ALA A 2 -3.28 4.54 -4.75
N VAL A 3 -3.60 5.41 -3.80
CA VAL A 3 -4.95 5.94 -3.51
C VAL A 3 -5.77 6.15 -4.76
N ALA A 4 -5.26 6.92 -5.73
CA ALA A 4 -5.97 7.18 -6.99
C ALA A 4 -6.21 5.92 -7.85
N THR A 5 -5.32 4.92 -7.76
CA THR A 5 -5.38 3.70 -8.56
C THR A 5 -6.52 2.78 -8.11
N PHE A 6 -6.75 2.67 -6.79
CA PHE A 6 -7.69 1.68 -6.24
C PHE A 6 -9.10 2.22 -5.95
N GLN A 7 -9.40 3.49 -6.27
CA GLN A 7 -10.73 4.08 -6.02
C GLN A 7 -11.88 3.41 -6.79
N LYS A 8 -11.59 2.61 -7.82
CA LYS A 8 -12.61 1.92 -8.63
C LYS A 8 -12.09 0.56 -9.10
N ASN A 9 -13.01 -0.34 -9.46
CA ASN A 9 -12.70 -1.67 -10.00
C ASN A 9 -11.65 -2.44 -9.20
N SER A 10 -11.63 -2.27 -7.87
CA SER A 10 -10.60 -2.82 -6.99
C SER A 10 -11.25 -3.68 -5.92
N ILE A 11 -10.51 -4.70 -5.49
CA ILE A 11 -10.93 -5.62 -4.43
C ILE A 11 -9.99 -5.40 -3.25
N PHE A 12 -10.56 -5.18 -2.07
CA PHE A 12 -9.80 -5.14 -0.82
C PHE A 12 -9.95 -6.46 -0.07
N THR A 13 -8.91 -6.85 0.65
CA THR A 13 -8.88 -8.09 1.43
C THR A 13 -8.29 -7.82 2.81
N ASN A 14 -9.05 -8.21 3.84
CA ASN A 14 -8.71 -8.06 5.26
C ASN A 14 -8.44 -6.60 5.70
N VAL A 15 -9.13 -5.63 5.09
CA VAL A 15 -9.17 -4.23 5.55
C VAL A 15 -10.36 -4.00 6.48
N GLY A 16 -10.35 -2.88 7.19
CA GLY A 16 -11.53 -2.40 7.90
C GLY A 16 -12.54 -1.75 6.95
N GLU A 17 -13.80 -1.77 7.36
CA GLU A 17 -14.90 -1.11 6.65
C GLU A 17 -15.58 -0.12 7.60
N THR A 18 -15.73 1.12 7.16
CA THR A 18 -16.48 2.16 7.87
C THR A 18 -17.99 1.98 7.65
N ALA A 19 -18.82 2.51 8.55
CA ALA A 19 -20.27 2.45 8.41
C ALA A 19 -20.80 3.11 7.11
N ASP A 20 -20.02 4.01 6.51
CA ASP A 20 -20.34 4.68 5.25
C ASP A 20 -19.91 3.88 4.00
N GLY A 21 -19.37 2.66 4.18
CA GLY A 21 -18.90 1.79 3.10
C GLY A 21 -17.52 2.16 2.54
N GLU A 22 -16.76 3.02 3.24
CA GLU A 22 -15.37 3.31 2.91
C GLU A 22 -14.41 2.33 3.59
N TYR A 23 -13.19 2.19 3.05
CA TYR A 23 -12.15 1.34 3.58
C TYR A 23 -11.34 2.04 4.69
N PHE A 24 -10.71 1.26 5.57
CA PHE A 24 -9.77 1.77 6.57
C PHE A 24 -8.63 0.79 6.86
N TRP A 25 -7.44 1.32 7.14
CA TRP A 25 -6.30 0.63 7.73
C TRP A 25 -5.43 1.61 8.53
N GLU A 26 -4.56 1.07 9.37
CA GLU A 26 -3.65 1.84 10.22
C GLU A 26 -2.73 2.76 9.40
N GLY A 27 -2.67 4.04 9.76
CA GLY A 27 -1.97 5.09 9.01
C GLY A 27 -2.90 5.99 8.19
N MET A 28 -4.20 5.69 8.12
CA MET A 28 -5.22 6.54 7.48
C MET A 28 -5.95 7.48 8.45
N GLU A 29 -5.54 7.57 9.71
CA GLU A 29 -6.30 8.25 10.78
C GLU A 29 -6.53 9.74 10.49
N ASP A 30 -5.66 10.37 9.71
CA ASP A 30 -5.80 11.77 9.29
C ASP A 30 -6.54 11.95 7.96
N GLU A 31 -6.83 10.85 7.25
CA GLU A 31 -7.59 10.83 6.00
C GLU A 31 -9.10 10.65 6.24
N ILE A 32 -9.48 10.12 7.41
CA ILE A 32 -10.87 9.99 7.82
C ILE A 32 -11.45 11.34 8.25
N LYS A 33 -12.64 11.67 7.71
CA LYS A 33 -13.37 12.90 8.02
C LYS A 33 -13.92 12.92 9.44
N ASP A 34 -14.49 11.80 9.90
CA ASP A 34 -15.02 11.63 11.25
C ASP A 34 -14.27 10.54 12.01
N LYS A 35 -13.41 10.94 12.95
CA LYS A 35 -12.61 10.01 13.77
C LYS A 35 -13.47 9.14 14.71
N ASN A 36 -14.76 9.45 14.88
CA ASN A 36 -15.69 8.67 15.69
C ASN A 36 -16.57 7.72 14.87
N VAL A 37 -16.36 7.63 13.54
CA VAL A 37 -17.13 6.73 12.69
C VAL A 37 -17.03 5.29 13.18
N GLU A 38 -18.15 4.58 13.21
CA GLU A 38 -18.15 3.16 13.55
C GLU A 38 -17.52 2.36 12.42
N MET A 39 -16.70 1.37 12.77
CA MET A 39 -16.06 0.49 11.79
C MET A 39 -16.26 -0.97 12.17
N ILE A 40 -16.12 -1.81 11.15
CA ILE A 40 -16.00 -3.25 11.28
C ILE A 40 -14.55 -3.61 10.93
N ASN A 41 -13.85 -4.30 11.83
CA ASN A 41 -12.50 -4.77 11.58
C ASN A 41 -12.48 -5.94 10.59
N TRP A 42 -11.29 -6.34 10.17
CA TRP A 42 -11.08 -7.47 9.26
C TRP A 42 -11.57 -8.83 9.78
N LEU A 43 -11.90 -8.96 11.07
CA LEU A 43 -12.50 -10.14 11.69
C LEU A 43 -14.04 -10.10 11.71
N GLY A 44 -14.66 -9.00 11.26
CA GLY A 44 -16.11 -8.81 11.30
C GLY A 44 -16.64 -8.25 12.62
N GLU A 45 -15.77 -7.72 13.48
CA GLU A 45 -16.11 -7.20 14.81
C GLU A 45 -16.17 -5.68 14.80
N LYS A 46 -16.99 -5.10 15.70
CA LYS A 46 -17.03 -3.64 15.88
C LYS A 46 -15.68 -3.13 16.39
N TRP A 47 -15.20 -2.05 15.79
CA TRP A 47 -13.92 -1.43 16.12
C TRP A 47 -13.98 0.09 15.95
N LYS A 48 -13.25 0.82 16.79
CA LYS A 48 -13.08 2.28 16.73
C LYS A 48 -11.60 2.65 16.90
N ILE A 49 -11.22 3.82 16.41
CA ILE A 49 -9.85 4.33 16.56
C ILE A 49 -9.51 4.43 18.06
N GLY A 50 -8.44 3.76 18.47
CA GLY A 50 -7.99 3.67 19.86
C GLY A 50 -8.43 2.41 20.60
N ASP A 51 -9.30 1.59 20.00
CA ASP A 51 -9.60 0.26 20.52
C ASP A 51 -8.36 -0.65 20.44
N PRO A 52 -8.23 -1.64 21.35
CA PRO A 52 -7.14 -2.59 21.30
C PRO A 52 -7.14 -3.39 19.98
N GLY A 53 -5.94 -3.72 19.49
CA GLY A 53 -5.76 -4.46 18.24
C GLY A 53 -5.68 -3.53 17.02
N VAL A 54 -5.92 -4.11 15.85
CA VAL A 54 -5.86 -3.42 14.54
C VAL A 54 -7.16 -3.65 13.79
N CYS A 55 -7.62 -2.62 13.09
CA CYS A 55 -8.78 -2.65 12.22
C CYS A 55 -8.52 -3.46 10.96
N ALA A 56 -7.34 -3.31 10.35
CA ALA A 56 -6.91 -4.10 9.20
C ALA A 56 -5.86 -5.13 9.59
N HIS A 57 -5.84 -6.28 8.91
CA HIS A 57 -4.76 -7.24 9.09
C HIS A 57 -3.42 -6.60 8.67
N PRO A 58 -2.29 -6.83 9.37
CA PRO A 58 -0.99 -6.21 9.02
C PRO A 58 -0.46 -6.53 7.61
N ASN A 59 -1.01 -7.57 6.97
CA ASN A 59 -0.73 -7.96 5.59
C ASN A 59 -1.97 -7.86 4.69
N SER A 60 -2.92 -7.00 5.03
CA SER A 60 -4.08 -6.67 4.18
C SER A 60 -3.62 -6.08 2.84
N ARG A 61 -4.50 -6.18 1.83
CA ARG A 61 -4.16 -5.87 0.44
C ARG A 61 -5.31 -5.20 -0.30
N PHE A 62 -4.95 -4.42 -1.31
CA PHE A 62 -5.82 -4.08 -2.43
C PHE A 62 -5.31 -4.80 -3.68
N ALA A 63 -6.23 -5.21 -4.54
CA ALA A 63 -5.98 -5.70 -5.88
C ALA A 63 -6.69 -4.77 -6.86
N ALA A 64 -5.91 -4.07 -7.70
CA ALA A 64 -6.40 -3.04 -8.60
C ALA A 64 -5.80 -3.23 -10.01
N PRO A 65 -6.53 -2.87 -11.08
CA PRO A 65 -5.98 -2.91 -12.44
C PRO A 65 -4.82 -1.92 -12.58
N ALA A 66 -3.68 -2.40 -13.10
CA ALA A 66 -2.48 -1.58 -13.29
C ALA A 66 -2.76 -0.33 -14.15
N SER A 67 -3.56 -0.48 -15.20
CA SER A 67 -3.95 0.60 -16.13
C SER A 67 -4.67 1.79 -15.47
N GLN A 68 -5.15 1.65 -14.23
CA GLN A 68 -5.75 2.76 -13.47
C GLN A 68 -4.71 3.65 -12.77
N CYS A 69 -3.43 3.26 -12.78
CA CYS A 69 -2.39 4.07 -12.17
C CYS A 69 -2.16 5.34 -13.02
N PRO A 70 -2.32 6.55 -12.46
CA PRO A 70 -2.28 7.81 -13.22
C PRO A 70 -0.89 8.15 -13.77
N ILE A 71 0.14 7.42 -13.36
CA ILE A 71 1.53 7.60 -13.78
C ILE A 71 2.11 6.30 -14.36
N ILE A 72 1.26 5.40 -14.85
CA ILE A 72 1.74 4.17 -15.48
C ILE A 72 2.61 4.50 -16.69
N HIS A 73 3.75 3.81 -16.81
CA HIS A 73 4.68 4.05 -17.90
C HIS A 73 4.03 3.65 -19.25
N PRO A 74 4.18 4.44 -20.33
CA PRO A 74 3.58 4.11 -21.63
C PRO A 74 4.00 2.72 -22.16
N ASP A 75 5.24 2.31 -21.90
CA ASP A 75 5.78 1.01 -22.33
C ASP A 75 5.58 -0.13 -21.32
N TRP A 76 4.72 0.00 -20.30
CA TRP A 76 4.57 -1.01 -19.23
C TRP A 76 4.15 -2.41 -19.73
N GLU A 77 3.46 -2.49 -20.87
CA GLU A 77 3.07 -3.73 -21.57
C GLU A 77 3.84 -3.95 -22.88
N SER A 78 4.90 -3.18 -23.13
CA SER A 78 5.69 -3.32 -24.36
C SER A 78 6.30 -4.73 -24.43
N PRO A 79 6.07 -5.50 -25.50
CA PRO A 79 6.63 -6.84 -25.64
C PRO A 79 8.16 -6.83 -25.81
N LYS A 80 8.74 -5.66 -26.11
CA LYS A 80 10.20 -5.48 -26.18
C LYS A 80 10.83 -5.28 -24.79
N GLY A 81 10.02 -5.08 -23.75
CA GLY A 81 10.47 -4.66 -22.44
C GLY A 81 11.02 -3.23 -22.41
N VAL A 82 11.66 -2.89 -21.29
CA VAL A 82 12.38 -1.63 -21.09
C VAL A 82 13.85 -1.93 -20.75
N PRO A 83 14.80 -1.11 -21.21
CA PRO A 83 16.20 -1.26 -20.79
C PRO A 83 16.33 -1.02 -19.28
N ILE A 84 17.17 -1.82 -18.62
CA ILE A 84 17.44 -1.73 -17.18
C ILE A 84 18.89 -1.26 -17.00
N ASP A 85 19.06 -0.02 -16.55
CA ASP A 85 20.39 0.57 -16.34
C ASP A 85 20.90 0.41 -14.89
N ALA A 86 20.01 0.16 -13.94
CA ALA A 86 20.35 0.02 -12.53
C ALA A 86 19.50 -1.06 -11.84
N ILE A 87 20.13 -1.80 -10.92
CA ILE A 87 19.47 -2.74 -10.01
C ILE A 87 19.70 -2.23 -8.58
N ILE A 88 18.62 -1.98 -7.85
CA ILE A 88 18.69 -1.45 -6.47
C ILE A 88 18.32 -2.56 -5.50
N PHE A 89 19.22 -2.86 -4.57
CA PHE A 89 18.95 -3.75 -3.44
C PHE A 89 18.62 -2.93 -2.19
N GLY A 90 17.71 -3.42 -1.35
CA GLY A 90 17.30 -2.70 -0.15
C GLY A 90 16.54 -3.57 0.84
N GLY A 91 16.54 -3.12 2.09
CA GLY A 91 15.82 -3.73 3.19
C GLY A 91 15.81 -2.78 4.39
N ARG A 92 14.99 -3.07 5.41
CA ARG A 92 14.88 -2.19 6.59
C ARG A 92 16.03 -2.47 7.56
N ARG A 93 16.93 -1.48 7.74
CA ARG A 93 18.06 -1.55 8.66
C ARG A 93 18.03 -0.36 9.63
N PRO A 94 17.83 -0.57 10.94
CA PRO A 94 17.70 0.55 11.89
C PRO A 94 19.04 1.24 12.21
N ALA A 95 20.18 0.60 11.90
CA ALA A 95 21.51 1.15 12.12
C ALA A 95 22.56 0.52 11.18
N GLY A 96 23.70 1.21 11.04
CA GLY A 96 24.94 0.70 10.45
C GLY A 96 25.06 0.81 8.93
N VAL A 97 23.99 0.60 8.17
CA VAL A 97 24.02 0.70 6.70
C VAL A 97 23.72 2.15 6.28
N PRO A 98 24.51 2.76 5.37
CA PRO A 98 24.25 4.11 4.87
C PRO A 98 22.96 4.16 4.03
N LEU A 99 22.48 5.36 3.73
CA LEU A 99 21.26 5.56 2.91
C LEU A 99 21.36 4.89 1.54
N VAL A 100 22.49 5.07 0.85
CA VAL A 100 22.79 4.48 -0.45
C VAL A 100 24.29 4.33 -0.62
N PHE A 101 24.72 3.28 -1.31
CA PHE A 101 26.07 3.12 -1.82
C PHE A 101 26.02 2.29 -3.12
N GLU A 102 27.02 2.47 -3.97
CA GLU A 102 27.13 1.77 -5.25
C GLU A 102 28.16 0.64 -5.15
N THR A 103 27.87 -0.50 -5.77
CA THR A 103 28.85 -1.59 -5.89
C THR A 103 29.98 -1.18 -6.83
N ARG A 104 31.19 -1.68 -6.58
CA ARG A 104 32.38 -1.26 -7.37
C ARG A 104 32.51 -2.00 -8.69
N SER A 105 31.79 -3.10 -8.84
CA SER A 105 31.79 -3.97 -10.02
C SER A 105 30.59 -4.92 -9.94
N TRP A 106 30.37 -5.68 -11.01
CA TRP A 106 29.32 -6.72 -11.07
C TRP A 106 29.50 -7.85 -10.04
N LEU A 107 30.74 -8.14 -9.64
CA LEU A 107 31.08 -9.26 -8.73
C LEU A 107 31.00 -8.90 -7.25
N HIS A 108 30.98 -7.60 -6.90
CA HIS A 108 30.98 -7.11 -5.53
C HIS A 108 29.57 -7.10 -4.94
#